data_AF-A0A7J0EHS1-F1
#
_entry.id   AF-A0A7J0EHS1-F1
#
_cell.length_a   1.000
_cell.length_b   1.000
_cell.length_c   1.000
_cell.angle_alpha   90.00
_cell.angle_beta   90.00
_cell.angle_gamma   90.00
#
_symmetry.space_group_name_H-M   'P 1'
#
loop_
_entity.id
_entity.type
_entity.pdbx_description
1 polymer ?
#
loop_
_entity_poly.entity_id
_entity_poly.type
_entity_poly.pdbx_seq_one_letter_code
_entity_poly.pdbx_strand_id
1 'polypeptide(L)'
;MQTAVGVFGGEGYMDGIDVPPLMVANAGNSIRPAISSLNCPPFIAVELCREHLGVHPCDRRRNIDEYKPLFPAIDFSLASAFSCRHVFHAYMGDIHIESDADILWKPDVREKNEELAARGMKFLNWLWTRKEKEIAVVTHSGFLIHTLCAFGNDCHPSVKSEICKSFNNCELRSVVIVDRSMIGSDSPTTNYPGKIPSGPDLPSDKAKEMHPDIEVTKL
;
A
#
# COMPACT_ATOMS: atom_id res chain seq x y z
N MET A 1 6.12 1.02 -3.69
CA MET A 1 5.82 0.07 -4.79
C MET A 1 6.81 -1.08 -4.83
N GLN A 2 8.13 -0.85 -5.01
CA GLN A 2 9.14 -1.92 -5.04
C GLN A 2 9.07 -2.86 -3.82
N THR A 3 8.91 -2.31 -2.61
CA THR A 3 8.72 -3.12 -1.39
C THR A 3 7.49 -4.02 -1.49
N ALA A 4 6.36 -3.50 -1.96
CA ALA A 4 5.12 -4.26 -2.09
C ALA A 4 5.29 -5.42 -3.08
N VAL A 5 5.88 -5.14 -4.24
CA VAL A 5 6.11 -6.15 -5.28
C VAL A 5 7.16 -7.17 -4.84
N GLY A 6 8.21 -6.76 -4.13
CA GLY A 6 9.22 -7.68 -3.62
C GLY A 6 8.72 -8.64 -2.54
N VAL A 7 7.74 -8.21 -1.74
CA VAL A 7 7.18 -9.03 -0.64
C VAL A 7 6.00 -9.88 -1.10
N PHE A 8 5.10 -9.31 -1.90
CA PHE A 8 3.82 -9.94 -2.26
C PHE A 8 3.73 -10.34 -3.74
N GLY A 9 4.77 -10.10 -4.54
CA GLY A 9 4.81 -10.49 -5.95
C GLY A 9 5.02 -11.99 -6.15
N GLY A 10 4.89 -12.44 -7.39
CA GLY A 10 5.16 -13.82 -7.77
C GLY A 10 6.66 -14.14 -7.80
N GLU A 11 7.00 -15.36 -8.21
CA GLU A 11 8.38 -15.76 -8.44
C GLU A 11 9.02 -14.98 -9.62
N GLY A 12 10.28 -15.30 -9.94
CA GLY A 12 10.98 -14.68 -11.06
C GLY A 12 10.19 -14.78 -12.37
N TYR A 13 10.16 -13.70 -13.14
CA TYR A 13 9.52 -13.69 -14.45
C TYR A 13 10.33 -14.55 -15.44
N MET A 14 9.69 -15.50 -16.10
CA MET A 14 10.29 -16.38 -17.11
C MET A 14 9.79 -16.03 -18.51
N ASP A 15 10.67 -16.15 -19.51
CA ASP A 15 10.31 -15.97 -20.92
C ASP A 15 9.22 -16.97 -21.34
N GLY A 16 8.16 -16.47 -22.01
CA GLY A 16 7.01 -17.27 -22.45
C GLY A 16 5.76 -17.16 -21.58
N ILE A 17 5.79 -16.34 -20.52
CA ILE A 17 4.61 -16.00 -19.72
C ILE A 17 3.80 -14.90 -20.41
N ASP A 18 2.57 -15.19 -20.84
CA ASP A 18 1.66 -14.25 -21.51
C ASP A 18 0.90 -13.34 -20.52
N VAL A 19 1.57 -12.89 -19.45
CA VAL A 19 1.04 -11.86 -18.55
C VAL A 19 2.07 -10.75 -18.34
N PRO A 20 1.64 -9.49 -18.17
CA PRO A 20 2.55 -8.40 -17.88
C PRO A 20 3.31 -8.65 -16.57
N PRO A 21 4.62 -8.36 -16.49
CA PRO A 21 5.36 -8.48 -15.23
C PRO A 21 4.78 -7.53 -14.17
N LEU A 22 4.87 -7.91 -12.91
CA LEU A 22 4.48 -7.05 -11.80
C LEU A 22 5.52 -5.94 -11.56
N MET A 23 6.80 -6.26 -11.80
CA MET A 23 7.89 -5.28 -11.87
C MET A 23 8.89 -5.72 -12.94
N VAL A 24 9.32 -4.80 -13.80
CA VAL A 24 10.35 -5.08 -14.81
C VAL A 24 11.74 -5.20 -14.19
N ALA A 25 12.67 -5.82 -14.91
CA ALA A 25 14.05 -5.91 -14.48
C ALA A 25 14.67 -4.52 -14.30
N ASN A 26 15.50 -4.37 -13.27
CA ASN A 26 16.22 -3.14 -12.94
C ASN A 26 15.33 -1.91 -12.66
N ALA A 27 14.04 -2.11 -12.36
CA ALA A 27 13.14 -1.02 -12.01
C ALA A 27 13.73 -0.16 -10.89
N GLY A 28 13.70 1.17 -11.06
CA GLY A 28 14.24 2.13 -10.11
C GLY A 28 15.76 2.07 -9.94
N ASN A 29 16.51 1.76 -11.00
CA ASN A 29 17.97 1.61 -10.98
C ASN A 29 18.45 0.54 -9.98
N SER A 30 17.67 -0.51 -9.80
CA SER A 30 18.07 -1.68 -9.00
C SER A 30 18.78 -2.71 -9.89
N ILE A 31 19.40 -3.72 -9.28
CA ILE A 31 19.95 -4.91 -9.96
C ILE A 31 18.99 -6.12 -9.86
N ARG A 32 17.71 -5.86 -9.55
CA ARG A 32 16.73 -6.91 -9.30
C ARG A 32 16.17 -7.46 -10.63
N PRO A 33 15.99 -8.77 -10.76
CA PRO A 33 15.30 -9.35 -11.91
C PRO A 33 13.83 -8.93 -11.94
N ALA A 34 13.17 -9.14 -13.08
CA ALA A 34 11.74 -8.93 -13.20
C ALA A 34 10.96 -9.88 -12.27
N ILE A 35 9.86 -9.37 -11.70
CA ILE A 35 8.98 -10.09 -10.79
C ILE A 35 7.67 -10.41 -11.51
N SER A 36 7.24 -11.66 -11.44
CA SER A 36 6.02 -12.12 -12.09
C SER A 36 4.76 -11.61 -11.38
N SER A 37 3.71 -11.38 -12.17
CA SER A 37 2.35 -11.15 -11.68
C SER A 37 1.55 -12.44 -11.53
N LEU A 38 2.13 -13.60 -11.87
CA LEU A 38 1.48 -14.90 -11.66
C LEU A 38 1.46 -15.26 -10.17
N ASN A 39 0.36 -15.89 -9.74
CA ASN A 39 0.17 -16.40 -8.37
C ASN A 39 0.35 -15.34 -7.27
N CYS A 40 0.21 -14.04 -7.58
CA CYS A 40 0.23 -12.96 -6.61
C CYS A 40 -1.18 -12.35 -6.44
N PRO A 41 -1.47 -11.63 -5.35
CA PRO A 41 -2.72 -10.88 -5.23
C PRO A 41 -2.75 -9.72 -6.24
N PRO A 42 -3.93 -9.14 -6.54
CA PRO A 42 -4.01 -7.91 -7.32
C PRO A 42 -3.35 -6.74 -6.56
N PHE A 43 -2.66 -5.87 -7.30
CA PHE A 43 -2.00 -4.68 -6.76
C PHE A 43 -2.72 -3.42 -7.22
N ILE A 44 -3.03 -2.53 -6.28
CA ILE A 44 -3.71 -1.25 -6.56
C ILE A 44 -2.87 -0.12 -5.96
N ALA A 45 -2.60 0.92 -6.75
CA ALA A 45 -1.97 2.14 -6.27
C ALA A 45 -3.04 3.13 -5.77
N VAL A 46 -2.86 3.67 -4.55
CA VAL A 46 -3.85 4.55 -3.90
C VAL A 46 -3.14 5.77 -3.31
N GLU A 47 -3.62 6.98 -3.60
CA GLU A 47 -3.01 8.24 -3.13
C GLU A 47 -3.20 8.46 -1.62
N LEU A 48 -4.34 8.03 -1.08
CA LEU A 48 -4.70 8.30 0.32
C LEU A 48 -3.74 7.72 1.35
N CYS A 49 -3.02 6.64 1.04
CA CYS A 49 -2.08 6.00 1.97
C CYS A 49 -0.62 6.42 1.77
N ARG A 50 -0.37 7.56 1.11
CA ARG A 50 0.97 8.15 1.01
C ARG A 50 1.45 8.72 2.34
N GLU A 51 2.77 8.91 2.45
CA GLU A 51 3.38 9.72 3.51
C GLU A 51 2.81 11.15 3.53
N HIS A 52 3.19 11.94 4.53
CA HIS A 52 2.96 13.38 4.56
C HIS A 52 3.26 14.05 3.22
N LEU A 53 2.35 14.90 2.78
CA LEU A 53 2.49 15.60 1.50
C LEU A 53 3.17 16.97 1.67
N GLY A 54 3.88 17.38 0.62
CA GLY A 54 4.43 18.72 0.45
C GLY A 54 5.77 19.00 1.14
N VAL A 55 6.43 20.09 0.75
CA VAL A 55 7.76 20.57 1.17
C VAL A 55 8.91 19.62 0.86
N HIS A 56 8.89 18.41 1.40
CA HIS A 56 9.98 17.44 1.21
C HIS A 56 9.89 16.79 -0.17
N PRO A 57 10.95 16.90 -1.01
CA PRO A 57 10.93 16.31 -2.35
C PRO A 57 10.80 14.78 -2.35
N CYS A 58 11.23 14.10 -1.29
CA CYS A 58 11.08 12.64 -1.16
C CYS A 58 9.62 12.19 -1.04
N ASP A 59 8.74 13.09 -0.62
CA ASP A 59 7.32 12.80 -0.48
C ASP A 59 6.55 13.06 -1.78
N ARG A 60 7.20 13.66 -2.79
CA ARG A 60 6.66 13.86 -4.13
C ARG A 60 6.81 12.58 -4.92
N ARG A 61 5.72 12.11 -5.54
CA ARG A 61 5.80 10.99 -6.50
C ARG A 61 6.22 11.49 -7.87
N ARG A 62 6.79 10.59 -8.66
CA ARG A 62 7.02 10.81 -10.09
C ARG A 62 5.71 10.75 -10.87
N ASN A 63 5.78 11.05 -12.16
CA ASN A 63 4.62 10.92 -13.02
C ASN A 63 4.17 9.46 -13.13
N ILE A 64 2.87 9.22 -13.28
CA ILE A 64 2.32 7.87 -13.39
C ILE A 64 2.82 7.18 -14.66
N ASP A 65 2.98 7.93 -15.75
CA ASP A 65 3.52 7.41 -17.01
C ASP A 65 4.99 6.99 -16.89
N GLU A 66 5.71 7.42 -15.85
CA GLU A 66 7.02 6.87 -15.49
C GLU A 66 6.91 5.58 -14.67
N TYR A 67 5.83 5.38 -13.92
CA TYR A 67 5.61 4.17 -13.11
C TYR A 67 4.99 3.03 -13.92
N LYS A 68 4.05 3.29 -14.83
CA LYS A 68 3.35 2.25 -15.62
C LYS A 68 4.32 1.31 -16.36
N PRO A 69 5.39 1.78 -17.04
CA PRO A 69 6.34 0.88 -17.70
C PRO A 69 7.16 0.06 -16.70
N LEU A 70 7.36 0.56 -15.48
CA LEU A 70 8.13 -0.11 -14.44
C LEU A 70 7.31 -1.18 -13.69
N PHE A 71 5.99 -0.96 -13.56
CA PHE A 71 5.06 -1.83 -12.85
C PHE A 71 3.80 -2.13 -13.67
N PRO A 72 3.91 -2.83 -14.82
CA PRO A 72 2.81 -2.98 -15.77
C PRO A 72 1.55 -3.65 -15.22
N ALA A 73 1.68 -4.55 -14.24
CA ALA A 73 0.54 -5.26 -13.65
C ALA A 73 -0.09 -4.56 -12.42
N ILE A 74 0.41 -3.38 -12.01
CA ILE A 74 -0.22 -2.60 -10.94
C ILE A 74 -1.36 -1.77 -11.52
N ASP A 75 -2.52 -1.85 -10.87
CA ASP A 75 -3.66 -1.04 -11.25
C ASP A 75 -3.52 0.40 -10.72
N PHE A 76 -3.27 1.33 -11.65
CA PHE A 76 -3.31 2.77 -11.43
C PHE A 76 -4.67 3.38 -11.82
N SER A 77 -5.63 2.56 -12.26
CA SER A 77 -6.91 2.93 -12.89
C SER A 77 -8.11 2.81 -11.96
N LEU A 78 -8.05 2.03 -10.87
CA LEU A 78 -9.02 2.11 -9.76
C LEU A 78 -9.02 3.48 -9.05
N ALA A 79 -8.20 4.38 -9.54
CA ALA A 79 -8.32 5.83 -9.55
C ALA A 79 -9.44 6.44 -10.43
N SER A 80 -10.32 5.68 -11.06
CA SER A 80 -11.29 6.25 -12.01
C SER A 80 -12.61 5.49 -12.13
N ALA A 81 -12.80 4.39 -11.40
CA ALA A 81 -13.92 3.47 -11.61
C ALA A 81 -14.94 3.47 -10.46
N PHE A 82 -15.50 4.63 -10.11
CA PHE A 82 -16.82 4.73 -9.47
C PHE A 82 -17.60 5.94 -9.99
N SER A 83 -17.81 5.99 -11.30
CA SER A 83 -18.91 6.76 -11.88
C SER A 83 -20.21 5.96 -11.74
N CYS A 84 -20.79 5.89 -10.54
CA CYS A 84 -22.22 5.59 -10.40
C CYS A 84 -22.82 6.07 -9.07
N ARG A 85 -23.90 6.87 -9.21
CA ARG A 85 -24.94 7.24 -8.24
C ARG A 85 -24.70 8.47 -7.33
N HIS A 86 -24.87 9.65 -7.94
CA HIS A 86 -25.59 10.87 -7.53
C HIS A 86 -25.55 11.44 -6.08
N VAL A 87 -24.86 10.85 -5.10
CA VAL A 87 -24.71 11.44 -3.74
C VAL A 87 -23.27 11.31 -3.20
N PHE A 88 -22.41 10.49 -3.80
CA PHE A 88 -21.07 10.15 -3.28
C PHE A 88 -19.88 10.92 -3.91
N HIS A 89 -20.12 11.96 -4.71
CA HIS A 89 -19.07 12.62 -5.48
C HIS A 89 -18.11 13.49 -4.63
N ALA A 90 -18.54 13.95 -3.45
CA ALA A 90 -17.74 14.84 -2.60
C ALA A 90 -16.66 14.12 -1.75
N TYR A 91 -16.71 12.79 -1.65
CA TYR A 91 -15.78 12.00 -0.81
C TYR A 91 -14.82 11.10 -1.60
N MET A 92 -15.02 10.94 -2.91
CA MET A 92 -14.27 9.99 -3.74
C MET A 92 -13.10 10.59 -4.55
N GLY A 93 -13.04 11.92 -4.74
CA GLY A 93 -11.97 12.55 -5.54
C GLY A 93 -10.57 12.29 -4.99
N ASP A 94 -10.42 12.26 -3.66
CA ASP A 94 -9.10 12.05 -3.03
C ASP A 94 -8.59 10.60 -3.07
N ILE A 95 -9.47 9.61 -3.34
CA ILE A 95 -9.08 8.19 -3.43
C ILE A 95 -8.26 7.95 -4.70
N HIS A 96 -8.52 8.76 -5.72
CA HIS A 96 -8.18 8.51 -7.10
C HIS A 96 -6.93 9.28 -7.54
N ILE A 97 -6.07 8.60 -8.29
CA ILE A 97 -5.02 9.25 -9.09
C ILE A 97 -5.67 9.99 -10.27
N GLU A 98 -6.07 11.24 -10.02
CA GLU A 98 -6.76 12.06 -11.02
C GLU A 98 -5.83 12.65 -12.09
N SER A 99 -4.50 12.64 -11.85
CA SER A 99 -3.51 13.31 -12.71
C SER A 99 -2.23 12.49 -12.83
N ASP A 100 -1.61 12.54 -14.02
CA ASP A 100 -0.28 11.98 -14.24
C ASP A 100 0.76 12.64 -13.33
N ALA A 101 0.70 13.97 -13.18
CA ALA A 101 1.56 14.72 -12.27
C ALA A 101 1.06 14.64 -10.81
N ASP A 102 1.99 14.80 -9.86
CA ASP A 102 1.66 14.89 -8.44
C ASP A 102 1.07 16.25 -8.08
N ILE A 103 -0.26 16.37 -8.16
CA ILE A 103 -1.00 17.60 -7.83
C ILE A 103 -1.26 17.76 -6.33
N LEU A 104 -1.11 16.68 -5.54
CA LEU A 104 -1.36 16.68 -4.11
C LEU A 104 -0.16 17.21 -3.33
N TRP A 105 1.05 16.98 -3.83
CA TRP A 105 2.28 17.53 -3.25
C TRP A 105 2.44 19.01 -3.59
N LYS A 106 2.68 19.84 -2.57
CA LYS A 106 2.89 21.30 -2.71
C LYS A 106 4.30 21.68 -2.25
N PRO A 107 5.05 22.50 -3.00
CA PRO A 107 6.43 22.83 -2.64
C PRO A 107 6.55 23.64 -1.35
N ASP A 108 5.57 24.50 -1.06
CA ASP A 108 5.67 25.47 0.04
C ASP A 108 4.76 25.16 1.24
N VAL A 109 3.92 24.13 1.12
CA VAL A 109 2.91 23.80 2.13
C VAL A 109 3.05 22.36 2.54
N ARG A 110 3.43 22.14 3.80
CA ARG A 110 3.45 20.82 4.43
C ARG A 110 2.04 20.48 4.89
N GLU A 111 1.58 19.29 4.56
CA GLU A 111 0.36 18.72 5.11
C GLU A 111 0.45 18.64 6.63
N LYS A 112 -0.59 19.12 7.32
CA LYS A 112 -0.65 19.08 8.78
C LYS A 112 -0.95 17.67 9.27
N ASN A 113 -0.56 17.36 10.51
CA ASN A 113 -0.84 16.07 11.13
C ASN A 113 -2.35 15.76 11.16
N GLU A 114 -3.19 16.78 11.38
CA GLU A 114 -4.65 16.63 11.39
C GLU A 114 -5.22 16.36 9.99
N GLU A 115 -4.64 16.98 8.95
CA GLU A 115 -5.02 16.76 7.55
C GLU A 115 -4.63 15.35 7.11
N LEU A 116 -3.41 14.90 7.45
CA LEU A 116 -2.95 13.54 7.22
C LEU A 116 -3.85 12.53 7.95
N ALA A 117 -4.16 12.77 9.23
CA ALA A 117 -5.04 11.89 9.99
C ALA A 117 -6.44 11.80 9.35
N ALA A 118 -7.00 12.93 8.91
CA ALA A 118 -8.27 12.94 8.19
C ALA A 118 -8.20 12.17 6.86
N ARG A 119 -7.11 12.32 6.10
CA ARG A 119 -6.83 11.54 4.87
C ARG A 119 -6.71 10.05 5.18
N GLY A 120 -6.04 9.68 6.26
CA GLY A 120 -5.96 8.31 6.75
C GLY A 120 -7.32 7.71 7.13
N MET A 121 -8.19 8.49 7.77
CA MET A 121 -9.56 8.04 8.06
C MET A 121 -10.38 7.83 6.78
N LYS A 122 -10.21 8.68 5.76
CA LYS A 122 -10.81 8.44 4.42
C LYS A 122 -10.31 7.12 3.81
N PHE A 123 -9.01 6.84 3.94
CA PHE A 123 -8.42 5.58 3.46
C PHE A 123 -9.02 4.35 4.17
N LEU A 124 -9.15 4.38 5.50
CA LEU A 124 -9.75 3.29 6.26
C LEU A 124 -11.23 3.07 5.89
N ASN A 125 -11.99 4.15 5.68
CA ASN A 125 -13.37 4.06 5.21
C ASN A 125 -13.46 3.47 3.80
N TRP A 126 -12.54 3.81 2.89
CA TRP A 126 -12.48 3.18 1.57
C TRP A 126 -12.11 1.69 1.67
N LEU A 127 -11.16 1.32 2.53
CA LEU A 127 -10.82 -0.08 2.78
C LEU A 127 -12.04 -0.90 3.23
N TRP A 128 -12.97 -0.31 3.99
CA TRP A 128 -14.21 -0.99 4.41
C TRP A 128 -15.16 -1.30 3.25
N THR A 129 -15.06 -0.58 2.14
CA THR A 129 -15.89 -0.84 0.95
C THR A 129 -15.34 -1.96 0.06
N ARG A 130 -14.15 -2.50 0.41
CA ARG A 130 -13.52 -3.56 -0.35
C ARG A 130 -14.21 -4.89 -0.09
N LYS A 131 -14.40 -5.68 -1.16
CA LYS A 131 -14.92 -7.05 -1.09
C LYS A 131 -13.90 -8.07 -0.60
N GLU A 132 -12.62 -7.69 -0.58
CA GLU A 132 -11.51 -8.52 -0.12
C GLU A 132 -11.48 -8.64 1.40
N LYS A 133 -11.29 -9.85 1.92
CA LYS A 133 -11.18 -10.13 3.37
C LYS A 133 -9.80 -9.85 3.95
N GLU A 134 -8.76 -10.14 3.17
CA GLU A 134 -7.36 -10.02 3.56
C GLU A 134 -6.70 -9.04 2.62
N ILE A 135 -6.27 -7.91 3.16
CA ILE A 135 -5.68 -6.80 2.39
C ILE A 135 -4.35 -6.44 3.03
N ALA A 136 -3.28 -6.53 2.24
CA ALA A 136 -1.99 -6.00 2.61
C ALA A 136 -1.92 -4.51 2.24
N VAL A 137 -1.63 -3.65 3.21
CA VAL A 137 -1.40 -2.22 2.99
C VAL A 137 0.09 -1.93 3.14
N VAL A 138 0.73 -1.47 2.06
CA VAL A 138 2.14 -1.06 2.08
C VAL A 138 2.21 0.46 2.00
N THR A 139 2.67 1.07 3.09
CA THR A 139 2.64 2.52 3.31
C THR A 139 3.86 2.97 4.12
N HIS A 140 3.85 4.20 4.63
CA HIS A 140 4.95 4.86 5.32
C HIS A 140 4.65 5.04 6.81
N SER A 141 5.70 5.25 7.60
CA SER A 141 5.59 5.30 9.06
C SER A 141 4.82 6.53 9.55
N GLY A 142 5.00 7.71 8.95
CA GLY A 142 4.26 8.90 9.34
C GLY A 142 2.76 8.75 9.09
N PHE A 143 2.40 8.19 7.92
CA PHE A 143 1.01 7.82 7.62
C PHE A 143 0.40 6.91 8.68
N LEU A 144 1.09 5.80 9.02
CA LEU A 144 0.60 4.83 9.99
C LEU A 144 0.43 5.44 11.39
N ILE A 145 1.43 6.19 11.86
CA ILE A 145 1.42 6.79 13.20
C ILE A 145 0.20 7.71 13.36
N HIS A 146 0.06 8.71 12.49
CA HIS A 146 -1.02 9.69 12.65
C HIS A 146 -2.41 9.10 12.38
N THR A 147 -2.53 8.21 11.39
CA THR A 147 -3.81 7.55 11.09
C THR A 147 -4.27 6.64 12.23
N LEU A 148 -3.39 5.75 12.71
CA LEU A 148 -3.74 4.81 13.78
C LEU A 148 -3.88 5.50 15.14
N CYS A 149 -3.20 6.62 15.36
CA CYS A 149 -3.44 7.49 16.51
C CYS A 149 -4.83 8.14 16.49
N ALA A 150 -5.38 8.46 15.31
CA ALA A 150 -6.74 8.99 15.18
C ALA A 150 -7.83 7.89 15.16
N PHE A 151 -7.48 6.67 14.75
CA PHE A 151 -8.40 5.53 14.63
C PHE A 151 -8.64 4.79 15.96
N GLY A 152 -9.78 4.11 16.11
CA GLY A 152 -9.97 3.14 17.20
C GLY A 152 -10.12 3.75 18.60
N ASN A 153 -10.73 4.93 18.72
CA ASN A 153 -11.08 5.52 20.02
C ASN A 153 -12.08 4.67 20.82
N ASP A 154 -12.75 3.74 20.16
CA ASP A 154 -13.66 2.74 20.71
C ASP A 154 -12.97 1.39 21.01
N CYS A 155 -11.67 1.26 20.75
CA CYS A 155 -10.90 0.07 21.05
C CYS A 155 -10.51 0.01 22.52
N HIS A 156 -10.25 -1.19 23.04
CA HIS A 156 -9.68 -1.36 24.37
C HIS A 156 -8.31 -0.65 24.46
N PRO A 157 -7.96 0.00 25.59
CA PRO A 157 -6.71 0.77 25.70
C PRO A 157 -5.45 -0.01 25.35
N SER A 158 -5.40 -1.32 25.62
CA SER A 158 -4.27 -2.18 25.22
C SER A 158 -4.15 -2.32 23.70
N VAL A 159 -5.27 -2.49 22.99
CA VAL A 159 -5.31 -2.54 21.52
C VAL A 159 -4.88 -1.19 20.95
N LYS A 160 -5.40 -0.10 21.53
CA LYS A 160 -5.03 1.25 21.12
C LYS A 160 -3.52 1.50 21.27
N SER A 161 -2.94 1.09 22.40
CA SER A 161 -1.51 1.18 22.64
C SER A 161 -0.71 0.38 21.61
N GLU A 162 -1.15 -0.84 21.29
CA GLU A 162 -0.46 -1.71 20.33
C GLU A 162 -0.44 -1.15 18.92
N ILE A 163 -1.59 -0.72 18.40
CA ILE A 163 -1.70 -0.21 17.02
C ILE A 163 -0.98 1.13 16.83
N CYS A 164 -0.76 1.90 17.91
CA CYS A 164 -0.08 3.20 17.85
C CYS A 164 1.45 3.09 18.01
N LYS A 165 2.01 1.90 18.24
CA LYS A 165 3.48 1.72 18.29
C LYS A 165 4.08 2.04 16.93
N SER A 166 5.21 2.73 16.92
CA SER A 166 5.98 2.99 15.70
C SER A 166 6.35 1.69 14.99
N PHE A 167 6.30 1.70 13.66
CA PHE A 167 6.71 0.59 12.80
C PHE A 167 8.18 0.75 12.42
N ASN A 168 8.92 -0.35 12.44
CA ASN A 168 10.25 -0.43 11.82
C ASN A 168 10.14 -0.57 10.30
N ASN A 169 11.25 -0.34 9.60
CA ASN A 169 11.30 -0.50 8.15
C ASN A 169 10.94 -1.95 7.76
N CYS A 170 10.00 -2.10 6.84
CA CYS A 170 9.46 -3.40 6.39
C CYS A 170 8.82 -4.25 7.50
N GLU A 171 8.44 -3.66 8.63
CA GLU A 171 7.66 -4.35 9.65
C GLU A 171 6.23 -4.59 9.17
N LEU A 172 5.76 -5.83 9.30
CA LEU A 172 4.39 -6.23 9.03
C LEU A 172 3.66 -6.41 10.36
N ARG A 173 2.44 -5.85 10.47
CA ARG A 173 1.53 -6.15 11.58
C ARG A 173 0.16 -6.48 11.04
N SER A 174 -0.41 -7.55 11.57
CA SER A 174 -1.78 -7.96 11.27
C SER A 174 -2.78 -7.24 12.18
N VAL A 175 -3.81 -6.64 11.59
CA VAL A 175 -4.91 -6.00 12.32
C VAL A 175 -6.23 -6.53 11.79
N VAL A 176 -7.13 -6.88 12.71
CA VAL A 176 -8.51 -7.26 12.36
C VAL A 176 -9.39 -6.04 12.52
N ILE A 177 -10.02 -5.61 11.42
CA ILE A 177 -10.99 -4.52 11.42
C ILE A 177 -12.39 -5.11 11.34
N VAL A 178 -13.29 -4.67 12.21
CA VAL A 178 -14.65 -5.20 12.32
C VAL A 178 -15.64 -4.11 11.91
N ASP A 179 -16.38 -4.36 10.82
CA ASP A 179 -17.51 -3.51 10.43
C ASP A 179 -18.67 -3.76 11.39
N ARG A 180 -18.88 -2.83 12.33
CA ARG A 180 -20.00 -2.86 13.27
C ARG A 180 -21.29 -2.28 12.70
N SER A 181 -21.20 -1.63 11.54
CA SER A 181 -22.29 -0.88 10.90
C SER A 181 -22.97 -1.62 9.75
N MET A 182 -22.49 -2.81 9.37
CA MET A 182 -23.02 -3.62 8.26
C MET A 182 -23.02 -2.87 6.91
N ILE A 183 -22.04 -1.99 6.69
CA ILE A 183 -21.89 -1.21 5.46
C ILE A 183 -21.43 -2.12 4.31
N GLY A 184 -20.64 -3.17 4.60
CA GLY A 184 -20.26 -4.19 3.62
C GLY A 184 -21.31 -5.29 3.49
N SER A 185 -22.23 -5.19 2.52
CA SER A 185 -23.25 -6.23 2.26
C SER A 185 -22.81 -7.31 1.26
N ASP A 186 -21.62 -7.19 0.67
CA ASP A 186 -21.20 -8.05 -0.44
C ASP A 186 -20.65 -9.40 0.03
N SER A 187 -20.84 -10.43 -0.80
CA SER A 187 -20.26 -11.74 -0.53
C SER A 187 -18.72 -11.65 -0.56
N PRO A 188 -18.05 -12.08 0.51
CA PRO A 188 -16.61 -11.87 0.62
C PRO A 188 -15.84 -12.73 -0.39
N THR A 189 -14.84 -12.14 -1.04
CA THR A 189 -13.97 -12.83 -2.01
C THR A 189 -12.53 -12.90 -1.50
N THR A 190 -11.90 -14.07 -1.63
CA THR A 190 -10.45 -14.23 -1.47
C THR A 190 -9.81 -14.26 -2.85
N ASN A 191 -9.06 -13.21 -3.20
CA ASN A 191 -8.40 -13.10 -4.51
C ASN A 191 -6.97 -13.64 -4.50
N TYR A 192 -6.58 -14.35 -3.44
CA TYR A 192 -5.25 -14.93 -3.29
C TYR A 192 -5.38 -16.42 -2.89
N PRO A 193 -4.84 -17.34 -3.70
CA PRO A 193 -4.85 -18.78 -3.40
C PRO A 193 -3.67 -19.21 -2.52
N GLY A 194 -2.69 -18.33 -2.28
CA GLY A 194 -1.55 -18.64 -1.43
C GLY A 194 -1.95 -18.72 0.04
N LYS A 195 -1.30 -19.62 0.77
CA LYS A 195 -1.61 -19.90 2.18
C LYS A 195 -1.37 -18.64 3.03
N ILE A 196 -2.27 -18.37 3.98
CA ILE A 196 -1.95 -17.53 5.14
C ILE A 196 -0.65 -18.11 5.74
N PRO A 197 0.42 -17.31 5.91
CA PRO A 197 1.60 -17.78 6.62
C PRO A 197 1.18 -18.32 7.99
N SER A 198 1.36 -19.63 8.19
CA SER A 198 1.02 -20.25 9.47
C SER A 198 2.08 -19.88 10.50
N GLY A 199 1.72 -19.06 11.49
CA GLY A 199 2.59 -18.75 12.64
C GLY A 199 2.48 -17.29 13.10
N PRO A 200 2.98 -16.98 14.31
CA PRO A 200 3.09 -15.60 14.77
C PRO A 200 4.11 -14.80 13.93
N ASP A 201 3.86 -13.50 13.77
CA ASP A 201 4.76 -12.57 13.08
C ASP A 201 6.18 -12.67 13.68
N LEU A 202 7.17 -12.97 12.84
CA LEU A 202 8.57 -13.08 13.27
C LEU A 202 9.25 -11.70 13.25
N PRO A 203 10.11 -11.40 14.23
CA PRO A 203 10.91 -10.18 14.22
C PRO A 203 11.81 -10.09 12.99
N SER A 204 12.03 -8.87 12.47
CA SER A 204 12.82 -8.63 11.25
C SER A 204 14.24 -9.22 11.30
N ASP A 205 14.77 -9.41 12.51
CA ASP A 205 16.14 -9.89 12.75
C ASP A 205 16.35 -11.35 12.33
N LYS A 206 15.27 -12.13 12.13
CA LYS A 206 15.35 -13.52 11.65
C LYS A 206 15.49 -13.67 10.13
N ALA A 207 15.33 -12.58 9.36
CA ALA A 207 15.49 -12.64 7.89
C ALA A 207 16.96 -12.72 7.43
N LYS A 208 17.93 -12.57 8.34
CA LYS A 208 19.37 -12.57 8.02
C LYS A 208 19.97 -13.95 7.73
N GLU A 209 19.28 -15.06 7.98
CA GLU A 209 19.88 -16.40 7.86
C GLU A 209 19.69 -17.09 6.49
N MET A 210 19.03 -16.47 5.50
CA MET A 210 18.76 -17.13 4.21
C MET A 210 19.50 -16.59 2.98
N HIS A 211 20.40 -15.61 3.13
CA HIS A 211 21.26 -15.18 2.03
C HIS A 211 22.69 -14.92 2.53
N PRO A 212 23.68 -15.76 2.16
CA PRO A 212 25.07 -15.47 2.47
C PRO A 212 25.51 -14.19 1.73
N ASP A 213 26.39 -13.44 2.41
CA ASP A 213 26.76 -12.06 2.16
C ASP A 213 27.11 -11.74 0.70
N ILE A 214 26.52 -10.67 0.15
CA ILE A 214 27.11 -9.90 -0.94
C ILE A 214 27.66 -8.63 -0.31
N GLU A 215 28.99 -8.54 -0.22
CA GLU A 215 29.73 -7.35 0.19
C GLU A 215 29.26 -6.13 -0.60
N VAL A 216 28.73 -5.15 0.12
CA VAL A 216 28.45 -3.82 -0.43
C VAL A 216 29.70 -2.96 -0.21
N THR A 217 30.49 -2.77 -1.26
CA THR A 217 31.51 -1.72 -1.28
C THR A 217 30.79 -0.37 -1.31
N LYS A 218 31.05 0.46 -0.30
CA LYS A 218 30.52 1.82 -0.17
C LYS A 218 31.02 2.72 -1.32
N LEU A 219 30.08 3.39 -1.99
CA LEU A 219 30.26 4.73 -2.54
C LEU A 219 29.09 5.59 -2.07
#